data_AF-A0A957IB18-F1
#
_entry.id   AF-A0A957IB18-F1
#
_cell.length_a   1.000
_cell.length_b   1.000
_cell.length_c   1.000
_cell.angle_alpha   90.00
_cell.angle_beta   90.00
_cell.angle_gamma   90.00
#
_symmetry.space_group_name_H-M   'P 1'
#
loop_
_entity.id
_entity.type
_entity.pdbx_description
1 polymer ?
#
loop_
_entity_poly.entity_id
_entity_poly.type
_entity_poly.pdbx_seq_one_letter_code
_entity_poly.pdbx_strand_id
1 'polypeptide(L)'
;MITPQELVKAGLYPDEQSAISEAMRVLWQERPQLRLDWAVHQYQTDEISLAKAASLAGISFDRMKEILLRRGIQPRLGSETTAEMMAEIETAVTHSEK
;
A
#
# COMPACT_ATOMS: atom_id res chain seq x y z
N MET A 1 -26.03 10.57 0.56
CA MET A 1 -24.73 9.97 0.88
C MET A 1 -24.10 10.81 1.97
N ILE A 2 -23.55 10.19 3.01
CA ILE A 2 -22.82 10.92 4.05
C ILE A 2 -21.45 11.30 3.49
N THR A 3 -21.01 12.52 3.76
CA THR A 3 -19.71 13.07 3.35
C THR A 3 -18.74 13.15 4.54
N PRO A 4 -17.41 13.11 4.32
CA PRO A 4 -16.43 13.33 5.38
C PRO A 4 -16.65 14.66 6.14
N GLN A 5 -17.03 15.72 5.42
CA GLN A 5 -17.30 17.03 6.01
C GLN A 5 -18.44 17.00 7.05
N GLU A 6 -19.49 16.21 6.84
CA GLU A 6 -20.59 16.06 7.79
C GLU A 6 -20.14 15.35 9.08
N LEU A 7 -19.21 14.40 8.98
CA LEU A 7 -18.64 13.70 10.13
C LEU A 7 -17.77 14.63 10.98
N VAL A 8 -17.01 15.53 10.34
CA VAL A 8 -16.21 16.56 11.02
C VAL A 8 -17.12 17.58 11.71
N LYS A 9 -18.16 18.06 11.02
CA LYS A 9 -19.16 18.98 11.61
C LYS A 9 -19.87 18.40 12.83
N ALA A 10 -20.06 17.07 12.87
CA ALA A 10 -20.62 16.35 14.01
C ALA A 10 -19.59 16.10 15.14
N GLY A 11 -18.32 16.47 14.97
CA GLY A 11 -17.26 16.25 15.96
C GLY A 11 -16.78 14.81 16.07
N LEU A 12 -17.09 13.95 15.10
CA LEU A 12 -16.73 12.53 15.10
C LEU A 12 -15.30 12.27 14.61
N TYR A 13 -14.78 13.17 13.78
CA TYR A 13 -13.40 13.15 13.29
C TYR A 13 -12.78 14.54 13.39
N PRO A 14 -11.46 14.64 13.59
CA PRO A 14 -10.76 15.92 13.68
C PRO A 14 -10.73 16.68 12.35
N ASP A 15 -10.73 15.95 11.23
CA ASP A 15 -10.65 16.49 9.87
C ASP A 15 -11.13 15.45 8.84
N GLU A 16 -11.34 15.88 7.59
CA GLU A 16 -11.84 15.01 6.52
C GLU A 16 -10.83 13.93 6.13
N GLN A 17 -9.52 14.23 6.18
CA GLN A 17 -8.46 13.28 5.82
C GLN A 17 -8.40 12.11 6.79
N SER A 18 -8.60 12.37 8.08
CA SER A 18 -8.73 11.35 9.12
C SER A 18 -9.91 10.41 8.85
N ALA A 19 -11.07 10.97 8.48
CA ALA A 19 -12.25 10.17 8.13
C ALA A 19 -12.03 9.34 6.86
N ILE A 20 -11.41 9.91 5.83
CA ILE A 20 -11.09 9.21 4.57
C ILE A 20 -10.07 8.09 4.82
N SER A 21 -9.02 8.36 5.60
CA SER A 21 -8.00 7.36 5.96
C SER A 21 -8.62 6.16 6.65
N GLU A 22 -9.52 6.39 7.61
CA GLU A 22 -10.27 5.34 8.29
C GLU A 22 -11.20 4.58 7.34
N ALA A 23 -11.99 5.29 6.54
CA ALA A 23 -12.90 4.67 5.57
C ALA A 23 -12.14 3.78 4.58
N MET A 24 -10.99 4.25 4.12
CA MET A 24 -10.15 3.47 3.25
C MET A 24 -9.55 2.27 3.99
N ARG A 25 -9.03 2.43 5.23
CA ARG A 25 -8.57 1.32 6.09
C ARG A 25 -9.60 0.19 6.18
N VAL A 26 -10.84 0.57 6.47
CA VAL A 26 -11.99 -0.36 6.52
C VAL A 26 -12.24 -0.98 5.14
N LEU A 27 -12.22 -0.18 4.06
CA LEU A 27 -12.40 -0.70 2.70
C LEU A 27 -11.38 -1.81 2.37
N TRP A 28 -10.10 -1.62 2.69
CA TRP A 28 -9.09 -2.64 2.43
C TRP A 28 -9.21 -3.88 3.31
N GLN A 29 -9.74 -3.74 4.53
CA GLN A 29 -10.04 -4.87 5.42
C GLN A 29 -11.22 -5.70 4.89
N GLU A 30 -12.30 -5.03 4.49
CA GLU A 30 -13.52 -5.66 3.99
C GLU A 30 -13.41 -6.17 2.54
N ARG A 31 -12.51 -5.56 1.75
CA ARG A 31 -12.28 -5.90 0.34
C ARG A 31 -10.80 -6.21 0.08
N PRO A 32 -10.24 -7.28 0.68
CA PRO A 32 -8.81 -7.61 0.53
C PRO A 32 -8.44 -7.91 -0.93
N GLN A 33 -9.37 -8.42 -1.74
CA GLN A 33 -9.14 -8.63 -3.16
C GLN A 33 -8.96 -7.30 -3.93
N LEU A 34 -9.72 -6.26 -3.57
CA LEU A 34 -9.56 -4.92 -4.15
C LEU A 34 -8.20 -4.33 -3.78
N ARG A 35 -7.77 -4.53 -2.53
CA ARG A 35 -6.42 -4.14 -2.07
C ARG A 35 -5.33 -4.81 -2.90
N LEU A 36 -5.48 -6.11 -3.15
CA LEU A 36 -4.55 -6.89 -3.96
C LEU A 36 -4.51 -6.39 -5.40
N ASP A 37 -5.68 -6.16 -6.01
CA ASP A 37 -5.77 -5.67 -7.39
C ASP A 37 -5.13 -4.28 -7.53
N TRP A 38 -5.33 -3.40 -6.54
CA TRP A 38 -4.64 -2.12 -6.46
C TRP A 38 -3.12 -2.27 -6.37
N ALA A 39 -2.62 -3.16 -5.49
CA ALA A 39 -1.18 -3.39 -5.37
C ALA A 39 -0.55 -3.95 -6.65
N VAL A 40 -1.26 -4.83 -7.36
CA VAL A 40 -0.82 -5.35 -8.68
C VAL A 40 -0.81 -4.24 -9.72
N HIS A 41 -1.82 -3.37 -9.74
CA HIS A 41 -1.85 -2.21 -10.62
C HIS A 41 -0.63 -1.31 -10.39
N GLN A 42 -0.37 -0.92 -9.14
CA GLN A 42 0.79 -0.12 -8.77
C GLN A 42 2.11 -0.77 -9.18
N TYR A 43 2.24 -2.09 -9.01
CA TYR A 43 3.41 -2.83 -9.48
C TYR A 43 3.62 -2.71 -11.00
N GLN A 44 2.55 -2.70 -11.77
CA GLN A 44 2.63 -2.60 -13.23
C GLN A 44 2.89 -1.18 -13.73
N THR A 45 2.39 -0.14 -13.04
CA THR A 45 2.45 1.25 -13.50
C THR A 45 3.54 2.10 -12.88
N ASP A 46 3.82 1.91 -11.58
CA ASP A 46 4.60 2.86 -10.77
C ASP A 46 6.00 2.33 -10.42
N GLU A 47 6.47 1.32 -11.17
CA GLU A 47 7.78 0.67 -11.01
C GLU A 47 8.16 0.18 -9.61
N ILE A 48 7.21 0.11 -8.66
CA ILE A 48 7.49 -0.34 -7.30
C ILE A 48 8.06 -1.77 -7.27
N SER A 49 8.91 -2.06 -6.29
CA SER A 49 9.40 -3.43 -6.10
C SER A 49 8.30 -4.43 -5.72
N LEU A 50 8.63 -5.71 -5.90
CA LEU A 50 7.77 -6.82 -5.51
C LEU A 50 7.51 -6.83 -3.99
N ALA A 51 8.51 -6.46 -3.18
CA ALA A 51 8.38 -6.34 -1.73
C ALA A 51 7.40 -5.22 -1.35
N LYS A 52 7.51 -4.05 -2.01
CA LYS A 52 6.57 -2.94 -1.80
C LYS A 52 5.15 -3.32 -2.18
N ALA A 53 4.96 -4.00 -3.32
CA ALA A 53 3.65 -4.50 -3.74
C ALA A 53 3.06 -5.50 -2.73
N ALA A 54 3.87 -6.42 -2.19
CA ALA A 54 3.45 -7.38 -1.17
C ALA A 54 2.99 -6.66 0.12
N SER A 55 3.76 -5.66 0.58
CA SER A 55 3.41 -4.80 1.72
C SER A 55 2.10 -4.04 1.49
N LEU A 56 1.94 -3.42 0.31
CA LEU A 56 0.69 -2.74 -0.06
C LEU A 56 -0.51 -3.68 -0.07
N ALA A 57 -0.34 -4.93 -0.51
CA ALA A 57 -1.40 -5.94 -0.50
C ALA A 57 -1.64 -6.60 0.88
N GLY A 58 -0.73 -6.42 1.84
CA GLY A 58 -0.81 -7.08 3.16
C GLY A 58 -0.58 -8.59 3.09
N ILE A 59 0.28 -9.05 2.18
CA ILE A 59 0.60 -10.47 1.97
C ILE A 59 2.11 -10.70 1.98
N SER A 60 2.53 -11.96 2.07
CA SER A 60 3.95 -12.31 1.96
C SER A 60 4.51 -12.08 0.55
N PHE A 61 5.82 -11.85 0.47
CA PHE A 61 6.55 -11.73 -0.78
C PHE A 61 6.30 -12.93 -1.72
N ASP A 62 6.40 -14.15 -1.19
CA ASP A 62 6.18 -15.38 -1.97
C ASP A 62 4.76 -15.46 -2.51
N ARG A 63 3.77 -15.03 -1.71
CA ARG A 63 2.37 -15.01 -2.14
C ARG A 63 2.15 -13.99 -3.25
N MET A 64 2.77 -12.82 -3.16
CA MET A 64 2.69 -11.83 -4.22
C MET A 64 3.33 -12.35 -5.52
N LYS A 65 4.51 -12.97 -5.42
CA LYS A 65 5.19 -13.61 -6.56
C LYS A 65 4.30 -14.64 -7.26
N GLU A 66 3.65 -15.51 -6.49
CA GLU A 66 2.71 -16.52 -7.00
C GLU A 66 1.51 -15.87 -7.72
N ILE A 67 0.97 -14.78 -7.17
CA ILE A 67 -0.16 -14.06 -7.77
C ILE A 67 0.23 -13.41 -9.10
N LEU A 68 1.39 -12.74 -9.18
CA LEU A 68 1.86 -12.14 -10.42
C LEU A 68 2.05 -13.20 -11.51
N LEU A 69 2.73 -14.30 -11.19
CA LEU A 69 2.93 -15.42 -12.12
C LEU A 69 1.60 -16.01 -12.62
N ARG A 70 0.62 -16.22 -11.72
CA ARG A 70 -0.72 -16.68 -12.09
C ARG A 70 -1.46 -15.70 -13.01
N ARG A 71 -1.18 -14.40 -12.90
CA ARG A 71 -1.73 -13.36 -13.77
C ARG A 71 -0.95 -13.16 -15.07
N GLY A 72 0.05 -14.00 -15.34
CA GLY A 72 0.92 -13.87 -16.51
C GLY A 72 1.86 -12.67 -16.44
N ILE A 73 2.00 -12.06 -15.26
CA ILE A 73 2.91 -10.94 -15.01
C ILE A 73 4.24 -11.54 -14.58
N GLN A 74 5.26 -11.44 -15.43
CA GLN A 74 6.59 -11.87 -15.07
C GLN A 74 7.12 -10.97 -13.94
N PRO A 75 7.43 -11.52 -12.75
CA PRO A 75 8.05 -10.74 -11.70
C PRO A 75 9.38 -10.20 -12.23
N ARG A 76 9.58 -8.89 -12.12
CA ARG A 76 10.87 -8.24 -12.24
C ARG A 76 11.79 -8.80 -11.17
N LEU A 77 12.45 -9.92 -11.47
CA LEU A 77 13.55 -10.47 -10.69
C LEU A 77 14.74 -9.56 -10.96
N GLY A 78 14.94 -8.58 -10.09
CA GLY A 78 15.97 -7.57 -10.23
C GLY A 78 15.41 -6.23 -10.67
N SER A 79 15.10 -5.39 -9.69
CA SER A 79 16.01 -4.28 -9.46
C SER A 79 16.27 -4.22 -7.97
N GLU A 80 17.47 -4.65 -7.58
CA GLU A 80 18.22 -3.90 -6.57
C GLU A 80 18.40 -2.48 -7.13
N THR A 81 17.32 -1.70 -7.26
CA THR A 81 17.47 -0.27 -7.43
C THR A 81 17.98 0.15 -6.07
N THR A 82 19.29 0.34 -5.97
CA THR A 82 20.00 0.84 -4.80
C THR A 82 19.23 2.01 -4.16
N ALA A 83 18.48 2.77 -4.96
CA ALA A 83 17.53 3.80 -4.55
C ALA A 83 16.41 3.35 -3.57
N GLU A 84 15.72 2.22 -3.79
CA GLU A 84 14.65 1.77 -2.87
C GLU A 84 15.23 1.20 -1.57
N MET A 85 16.32 0.43 -1.64
CA MET A 85 17.04 -0.02 -0.44
C MET A 85 17.59 1.16 0.37
N MET A 86 18.13 2.19 -0.29
CA MET A 86 18.64 3.39 0.39
C MET A 86 17.50 4.19 1.04
N ALA A 87 16.33 4.30 0.41
CA ALA A 87 15.18 4.98 1.00
C ALA A 87 14.61 4.26 2.23
N GLU A 88 14.60 2.92 2.23
CA GLU A 88 14.20 2.12 3.41
C GLU A 88 15.23 2.22 4.55
N ILE A 89 16.53 2.30 4.24
CA ILE A 89 17.58 2.54 5.25
C ILE A 89 17.49 3.96 5.82
N GLU A 90 17.29 4.97 4.98
CA GLU A 90 17.20 6.38 5.42
C GLU A 90 15.99 6.63 6.34
N THR A 91 14.86 5.99 6.04
CA THR A 91 13.66 6.07 6.90
C THR A 91 13.81 5.32 8.22
N ALA A 92 14.60 4.24 8.26
CA ALA A 92 14.90 3.49 9.47
C ALA A 92 15.91 4.22 10.40
N VAL A 93 16.92 4.89 9.83
CA VAL A 93 17.93 5.65 10.59
C VAL A 93 17.33 6.91 11.23
N THR A 94 16.45 7.62 10.52
CA THR A 94 15.81 8.85 11.02
C THR A 94 14.79 8.62 12.15
N HIS A 95 14.22 7.42 12.29
CA HIS A 95 13.37 7.06 13.43
C HIS A 95 14.16 6.58 14.67
N SER A 96 15.46 6.30 14.53
CA SER A 96 16.30 5.87 15.65
C SER A 96 17.05 7.03 16.33
N GLU A 97 16.96 8.26 15.80
CA GLU A 97 17.63 9.45 16.34
C GLU A 97 16.66 10.53 16.91
N LYS A 98 15.40 10.18 17.21
CA LYS A 98 14.45 11.07 17.89
C LYS A 98 14.00 10.55 19.25
#